data_AF-A0A2V5VVH0-F1
#
_entry.id   AF-A0A2V5VVH0-F1
#
_cell.length_a   1.000
_cell.length_b   1.000
_cell.length_c   1.000
_cell.angle_alpha   90.00
_cell.angle_beta   90.00
_cell.angle_gamma   90.00
#
_symmetry.space_group_name_H-M   'P 1'
#
loop_
_entity.id
_entity.type
_entity.pdbx_description
1 polymer ?
#
loop_
_entity_poly.entity_id
_entity_poly.type
_entity_poly.pdbx_seq_one_letter_code
_entity_poly.pdbx_strand_id
1 'polypeptide(L)'
;MKWLARIPGAPQIFDAMLFAATGLFDPKRLRAISKIEAAVGQCPGMRVGIHRLGGVGFFFRGKESSHVHGNGLLDCFVGRANRDRLVESGRALPHHVFPKSGWISFWIRGEDDVQPALELIRIASGTK
;
A
#
# COMPACT_ATOMS: atom_id res chain seq x y z
N MET A 1 10.97 -15.90 7.43
CA MET A 1 10.71 -14.79 8.40
C MET A 1 9.36 -14.87 9.13
N LYS A 2 8.56 -15.95 9.03
CA LYS A 2 7.22 -16.04 9.67
C LYS A 2 7.21 -15.90 11.20
N TRP A 3 8.32 -16.21 11.87
CA TRP A 3 8.47 -16.08 13.31
C TRP A 3 8.55 -14.61 13.78
N LEU A 4 9.11 -13.72 12.95
CA LEU A 4 9.30 -12.31 13.27
C LEU A 4 7.94 -11.59 13.45
N ALA A 5 6.94 -11.99 12.68
CA ALA A 5 5.56 -11.48 12.78
C ALA A 5 4.86 -11.84 14.11
N ARG A 6 5.45 -12.71 14.94
CA ARG A 6 4.93 -13.10 16.26
C ARG A 6 5.54 -12.27 17.39
N ILE A 7 6.60 -11.51 17.12
CA ILE A 7 7.24 -10.63 18.09
C ILE A 7 6.58 -9.26 18.02
N PRO A 8 5.99 -8.76 19.13
CA PRO A 8 5.41 -7.43 19.16
C PRO A 8 6.41 -6.35 18.70
N GLY A 9 6.02 -5.50 17.76
CA GLY A 9 6.83 -4.38 17.27
C GLY A 9 7.87 -4.73 16.20
N ALA A 10 8.26 -6.01 16.04
CA ALA A 10 9.32 -6.37 15.09
C ALA A 10 8.97 -6.07 13.62
N PRO A 11 7.74 -6.33 13.11
CA PRO A 11 7.35 -5.94 11.76
C PRO A 11 7.43 -4.42 11.53
N GLN A 12 7.04 -3.63 12.52
CA GLN A 12 7.07 -2.16 12.45
C GLN A 12 8.50 -1.64 12.38
N ILE A 13 9.41 -2.18 13.20
CA ILE A 13 10.83 -1.82 13.16
C ILE A 13 11.43 -2.19 11.80
N PHE A 14 11.16 -3.40 11.30
CA PHE A 14 11.64 -3.83 10.00
C PHE A 14 11.15 -2.90 8.88
N ASP A 15 9.87 -2.56 8.86
CA ASP A 15 9.33 -1.67 7.84
C ASP A 15 9.87 -0.23 7.97
N ALA A 16 10.09 0.27 9.19
CA ALA A 16 10.76 1.54 9.42
C ALA A 16 12.20 1.53 8.87
N MET A 17 12.92 0.41 9.01
CA MET A 17 14.24 0.23 8.37
C MET A 17 14.13 0.24 6.84
N LEU A 18 13.05 -0.33 6.27
CA LEU A 18 12.81 -0.23 4.82
C LEU A 18 12.58 1.22 4.40
N PHE A 19 11.80 2.00 5.15
CA PHE A 19 11.63 3.43 4.86
C PHE A 19 12.95 4.20 4.93
N ALA A 20 13.78 3.95 5.95
CA ALA A 20 15.08 4.57 6.09
C ALA A 20 16.01 4.22 4.91
N ALA A 21 16.06 2.94 4.53
CA ALA A 21 16.83 2.48 3.38
C ALA A 21 16.32 3.11 2.08
N THR A 22 15.01 3.12 1.84
CA THR A 22 14.40 3.77 0.68
C THR A 22 14.71 5.26 0.66
N GLY A 23 14.69 5.96 1.79
CA GLY A 23 15.07 7.37 1.86
C GLY A 23 16.53 7.64 1.46
N LEU A 24 17.44 6.75 1.85
CA LEU A 24 18.87 6.86 1.53
C LEU A 24 19.19 6.50 0.08
N PHE A 25 18.56 5.46 -0.46
CA PHE A 25 18.94 4.85 -1.75
C PHE A 25 17.97 5.14 -2.89
N ASP A 26 16.71 5.45 -2.60
CA ASP A 26 15.67 5.79 -3.58
C ASP A 26 14.76 6.93 -3.07
N PRO A 27 15.31 8.16 -2.94
CA PRO A 27 14.56 9.29 -2.41
C PRO A 27 13.36 9.68 -3.31
N LYS A 28 13.37 9.30 -4.59
CA LYS A 28 12.24 9.53 -5.51
C LYS A 28 11.05 8.67 -5.11
N ARG A 29 11.28 7.39 -4.80
CA ARG A 29 10.24 6.51 -4.27
C ARG A 29 9.70 7.00 -2.93
N LEU A 30 10.57 7.40 -2.00
CA LEU A 30 10.11 7.94 -0.71
C LEU A 30 9.21 9.16 -0.91
N ARG A 31 9.60 10.12 -1.78
CA ARG A 31 8.77 11.28 -2.12
C ARG A 31 7.43 10.89 -2.74
N ALA A 32 7.40 9.89 -3.60
CA ALA A 32 6.16 9.38 -4.19
C ALA A 32 5.22 8.80 -3.11
N ILE A 33 5.75 8.00 -2.18
CA ILE A 33 4.97 7.46 -1.05
C ILE A 33 4.42 8.60 -0.20
N SER A 34 5.25 9.60 0.16
CA SER A 34 4.79 10.76 0.94
C SER A 34 3.72 11.57 0.22
N LYS A 35 3.81 11.73 -1.11
CA LYS A 35 2.76 12.40 -1.92
C LYS A 35 1.45 11.63 -1.88
N ILE A 36 1.50 10.30 -1.99
CA ILE A 36 0.31 9.44 -1.90
C ILE A 36 -0.31 9.54 -0.51
N GLU A 37 0.49 9.41 0.55
CA GLU A 37 0.03 9.54 1.94
C GLU A 37 -0.67 10.87 2.20
N ALA A 38 -0.05 11.98 1.79
CA ALA A 38 -0.61 13.31 1.95
C ALA A 38 -1.92 13.51 1.17
N ALA A 39 -2.02 12.98 -0.06
CA ALA A 39 -3.22 13.06 -0.88
C ALA A 39 -4.37 12.21 -0.31
N VAL A 40 -4.07 11.00 0.16
CA VAL A 40 -5.08 10.13 0.79
C VAL A 40 -5.56 10.69 2.12
N GLY A 41 -4.66 11.31 2.91
CA GLY A 41 -5.02 11.97 4.17
C GLY A 41 -5.99 13.14 4.01
N GLN A 42 -6.10 13.71 2.81
CA GLN A 42 -7.05 14.79 2.50
C GLN A 42 -8.40 14.28 1.95
N CYS A 43 -8.52 12.98 1.67
CA CYS A 43 -9.75 12.41 1.13
C CYS A 43 -10.82 12.23 2.23
N PRO A 44 -12.05 12.75 2.04
CA PRO A 44 -13.13 12.58 3.01
C PRO A 44 -13.39 11.11 3.36
N GLY A 45 -13.43 10.79 4.65
CA GLY A 45 -13.69 9.44 5.16
C GLY A 45 -12.48 8.50 5.11
N MET A 46 -11.32 8.96 4.61
CA MET A 46 -10.05 8.27 4.73
C MET A 46 -9.34 8.66 6.04
N ARG A 47 -8.64 7.70 6.63
CA ARG A 47 -7.73 7.92 7.76
C ARG A 47 -6.41 7.23 7.45
N VAL A 48 -5.30 7.92 7.71
CA VAL A 48 -3.95 7.35 7.66
C VAL A 48 -3.58 6.79 9.03
N GLY A 49 -2.86 5.68 9.07
CA GLY A 49 -2.35 5.08 10.30
C GLY A 49 -1.25 4.07 10.03
N ILE A 50 -0.84 3.33 11.06
CA ILE A 50 0.18 2.29 10.93
C ILE A 50 -0.49 0.96 10.57
N HIS A 51 0.00 0.30 9.53
CA HIS A 51 -0.42 -1.07 9.20
C HIS A 51 0.13 -2.06 10.24
N ARG A 52 -0.63 -3.12 10.56
CA ARG A 52 -0.29 -4.08 11.63
C ARG A 52 1.09 -4.73 11.44
N LEU A 53 1.52 -4.94 10.20
CA LEU A 53 2.83 -5.52 9.85
C LEU A 53 3.90 -4.46 9.53
N GLY A 54 3.70 -3.20 9.93
CA GLY A 54 4.54 -2.08 9.50
C GLY A 54 4.06 -1.51 8.16
N GLY A 55 4.45 -0.27 7.86
CA GLY A 55 3.95 0.46 6.69
C GLY A 55 2.89 1.50 7.05
N VAL A 56 2.51 2.27 6.04
CA VAL A 56 1.45 3.26 6.11
C VAL A 56 0.14 2.62 5.64
N GLY A 57 -0.81 2.50 6.56
CA GLY A 57 -2.15 1.97 6.29
C GLY A 57 -3.17 3.07 5.99
N PHE A 58 -4.04 2.80 5.03
CA PHE A 58 -5.14 3.66 4.60
C PHE A 58 -6.47 2.99 4.98
N PHE A 59 -7.25 3.69 5.79
CA PHE A 59 -8.48 3.18 6.37
C PHE A 59 -9.68 3.95 5.87
N PHE A 60 -10.66 3.25 5.29
CA PHE A 60 -11.95 3.83 4.91
C PHE A 60 -13.04 3.30 5.84
N ARG A 61 -13.80 4.20 6.47
CA ARG A 61 -14.89 3.84 7.41
C ARG A 61 -14.46 2.84 8.49
N GLY A 62 -13.25 3.03 9.02
CA GLY A 62 -12.69 2.18 10.08
C GLY A 62 -12.11 0.83 9.63
N LYS A 63 -12.18 0.49 8.34
CA LYS A 63 -11.57 -0.73 7.79
C LYS A 63 -10.37 -0.38 6.92
N GLU A 64 -9.29 -1.14 7.06
CA GLU A 64 -8.12 -0.99 6.21
C GLU A 64 -8.48 -1.39 4.77
N SER A 65 -8.34 -0.46 3.83
CA SER A 65 -8.58 -0.70 2.40
C SER A 65 -7.29 -0.95 1.64
N SER A 66 -6.18 -0.37 2.10
CA SER A 66 -4.87 -0.50 1.47
C SER A 66 -3.74 -0.14 2.43
N HIS A 67 -2.51 -0.54 2.12
CA HIS A 67 -1.30 -0.13 2.83
C HIS A 67 -0.09 -0.11 1.92
N VAL A 68 0.90 0.73 2.24
CA VAL A 68 2.18 0.78 1.56
C VAL A 68 3.32 0.46 2.54
N HIS A 69 4.18 -0.46 2.15
CA HIS A 69 5.39 -0.83 2.87
C HIS A 69 6.56 0.11 2.53
N GLY A 70 7.55 0.19 3.42
CA GLY A 70 8.70 1.08 3.24
C GLY A 70 9.54 0.83 1.97
N ASN A 71 9.41 -0.34 1.35
CA ASN A 71 10.02 -0.67 0.05
C ASN A 71 9.18 -0.22 -1.16
N GLY A 72 8.04 0.43 -0.96
CA GLY A 72 7.13 0.89 -2.02
C GLY A 72 6.14 -0.14 -2.55
N LEU A 73 5.98 -1.29 -1.88
CA LEU A 73 4.90 -2.22 -2.19
C LEU A 73 3.58 -1.69 -1.64
N LEU A 74 2.67 -1.30 -2.53
CA LEU A 74 1.29 -0.95 -2.22
C LEU A 74 0.40 -2.17 -2.38
N ASP A 75 -0.29 -2.56 -1.31
CA ASP A 75 -1.29 -3.62 -1.32
C ASP A 75 -2.70 -3.02 -1.12
N CYS A 76 -3.65 -3.40 -1.98
CA CYS A 76 -5.02 -2.86 -1.95
C CYS A 76 -6.06 -3.98 -1.99
N PHE A 77 -7.11 -3.88 -1.17
CA PHE A 77 -8.27 -4.75 -1.27
C PHE A 77 -9.31 -4.15 -2.21
N VAL A 78 -9.36 -4.63 -3.44
CA VAL A 78 -10.24 -4.11 -4.51
C VAL A 78 -11.46 -4.99 -4.77
N GLY A 79 -11.53 -6.17 -4.15
CA GLY A 79 -12.54 -7.20 -4.41
C GLY A 79 -12.21 -8.04 -5.65
N ARG A 80 -12.74 -9.27 -5.72
CA ARG A 80 -12.34 -10.26 -6.74
C ARG A 80 -12.54 -9.78 -8.19
N ALA A 81 -13.69 -9.18 -8.49
CA ALA A 81 -14.00 -8.71 -9.84
C ALA A 81 -13.03 -7.61 -10.33
N ASN A 82 -12.74 -6.60 -9.48
CA ASN A 82 -11.75 -5.58 -9.84
C ASN A 82 -10.34 -6.15 -9.88
N ARG A 83 -10.00 -7.08 -8.96
CA ARG A 83 -8.71 -7.77 -8.93
C ARG A 83 -8.44 -8.44 -10.28
N ASP A 84 -9.39 -9.25 -10.77
CA ASP A 84 -9.24 -9.98 -12.03
C ASP A 84 -8.99 -8.99 -13.19
N ARG A 85 -9.83 -7.96 -13.32
CA ARG A 85 -9.68 -6.92 -14.36
C ARG A 85 -8.34 -6.16 -14.29
N LEU A 86 -7.91 -5.77 -13.09
CA LEU A 86 -6.68 -4.99 -12.90
C LEU A 86 -5.43 -5.83 -13.18
N VAL A 87 -5.46 -7.12 -12.85
CA VAL A 87 -4.36 -8.05 -13.16
C VAL A 87 -4.31 -8.36 -14.65
N GLU A 88 -5.45 -8.67 -15.28
CA GLU A 88 -5.52 -8.96 -16.72
C GLU A 88 -5.06 -7.78 -17.58
N SER A 89 -5.35 -6.54 -17.15
CA SER A 89 -4.91 -5.33 -17.84
C SER A 89 -3.46 -4.91 -17.52
N GLY A 90 -2.73 -5.66 -16.69
CA GLY A 90 -1.36 -5.36 -16.30
C GLY A 90 -1.21 -4.12 -15.39
N ARG A 91 -2.32 -3.59 -14.86
CA ARG A 91 -2.32 -2.42 -13.96
C ARG A 91 -1.93 -2.76 -12.53
N ALA A 92 -2.03 -4.03 -12.15
CA ALA A 92 -1.61 -4.52 -10.84
C ALA A 92 -1.16 -5.98 -10.91
N LEU A 93 -0.48 -6.44 -9.86
CA LEU A 93 -0.06 -7.83 -9.70
C LEU A 93 -1.01 -8.56 -8.74
N PRO A 94 -1.16 -9.89 -8.85
CA PRO A 94 -1.77 -10.69 -7.79
C PRO A 94 -1.03 -10.47 -6.47
N HIS A 95 -1.78 -10.36 -5.36
CA HIS A 95 -1.16 -10.19 -4.06
C HIS A 95 -0.22 -11.36 -3.73
N HIS A 96 1.02 -11.05 -3.34
CA HIS A 96 2.10 -12.03 -3.18
C HIS A 96 1.82 -13.12 -2.11
N VAL A 97 1.17 -12.78 -0.99
CA VAL A 97 0.73 -13.78 0.04
C VAL A 97 -0.64 -14.39 -0.24
N PHE A 98 -1.62 -13.60 -0.69
CA PHE A 98 -3.01 -14.01 -0.88
C PHE A 98 -3.43 -13.93 -2.37
N PRO A 99 -2.79 -14.68 -3.29
CA PRO A 99 -2.96 -14.49 -4.73
C PRO A 99 -4.35 -14.87 -5.25
N LYS A 100 -5.17 -15.57 -4.46
CA LYS A 100 -6.55 -15.96 -4.81
C LYS A 100 -7.62 -15.12 -4.09
N SER A 101 -7.22 -14.03 -3.44
CA SER A 101 -8.12 -13.13 -2.71
C SER A 101 -8.53 -11.91 -3.58
N GLY A 102 -9.26 -10.96 -2.99
CA GLY A 102 -9.54 -9.66 -3.62
C GLY A 102 -8.42 -8.63 -3.48
N TRP A 103 -7.25 -9.03 -2.98
CA TRP A 103 -6.09 -8.17 -2.85
C TRP A 103 -5.26 -8.12 -4.14
N ILE A 104 -4.73 -6.94 -4.45
CA ILE A 104 -3.69 -6.71 -5.47
C ILE A 104 -2.43 -6.14 -4.81
N SER A 105 -1.31 -6.25 -5.52
CA SER A 105 -0.05 -5.57 -5.23
C SER A 105 0.33 -4.64 -6.38
N PHE A 106 0.89 -3.48 -6.06
CA PHE A 106 1.40 -2.49 -7.02
C PHE A 106 2.73 -1.92 -6.51
N TRP A 107 3.72 -1.77 -7.39
CA TRP A 107 5.03 -1.26 -7.01
C TRP A 107 5.13 0.23 -7.31
N ILE A 108 5.31 1.05 -6.27
CA ILE A 108 5.66 2.45 -6.40
C ILE A 108 7.18 2.53 -6.60
N ARG A 109 7.61 3.04 -7.76
CA ARG A 109 9.02 3.23 -8.13
C ARG A 109 9.40 4.71 -8.16
N GLY A 110 8.44 5.59 -8.44
CA GLY A 110 8.69 7.02 -8.51
C GLY A 110 7.42 7.84 -8.67
N GLU A 111 7.59 9.08 -9.13
CA GLU A 111 6.50 10.05 -9.18
C GLU A 111 5.41 9.69 -10.19
N ASP A 112 5.78 9.02 -11.29
CA ASP A 112 4.84 8.57 -12.33
C ASP A 112 3.82 7.55 -11.79
N ASP A 113 4.15 6.89 -10.68
CA ASP A 113 3.30 5.89 -10.04
C ASP A 113 2.30 6.50 -9.03
N VAL A 114 2.40 7.80 -8.74
CA VAL A 114 1.54 8.46 -7.75
C VAL A 114 0.08 8.44 -8.18
N GLN A 115 -0.23 8.84 -9.41
CA GLN A 115 -1.62 8.84 -9.89
C GLN A 115 -2.19 7.42 -10.03
N PRO A 116 -1.48 6.44 -10.64
CA PRO A 116 -1.91 5.05 -10.64
C PRO A 116 -2.19 4.49 -9.24
N ALA A 117 -1.32 4.76 -8.27
CA ALA A 117 -1.51 4.33 -6.89
C ALA A 117 -2.76 4.94 -6.26
N LEU A 118 -3.00 6.25 -6.45
CA LEU A 118 -4.19 6.92 -5.94
C LEU A 118 -5.48 6.36 -6.55
N GLU A 119 -5.48 6.02 -7.84
CA GLU A 119 -6.63 5.36 -8.48
C GLU A 119 -6.92 3.99 -7.86
N LEU A 120 -5.89 3.18 -7.60
CA LEU A 120 -6.05 1.88 -6.95
C LEU A 120 -6.60 2.01 -5.53
N ILE A 121 -6.12 3.01 -4.77
CA ILE A 121 -6.60 3.30 -3.42
C ILE A 121 -8.08 3.74 -3.45
N ARG A 122 -8.49 4.57 -4.42
CA ARG A 122 -9.89 4.97 -4.60
C ARG A 122 -10.80 3.79 -4.92
N ILE A 123 -10.35 2.88 -5.79
CA ILE A 123 -11.07 1.63 -6.08
C ILE A 123 -11.23 0.81 -4.79
N ALA A 124 -10.19 0.72 -3.96
CA ALA A 124 -10.20 -0.06 -2.72
C ALA A 124 -11.09 0.54 -1.63
N SER A 125 -11.15 1.87 -1.51
CA SER A 125 -12.04 2.57 -0.57
C SER A 125 -13.48 2.69 -1.10
N GLY A 126 -13.73 2.47 -2.40
CA GLY A 126 -15.03 2.72 -3.01
C GLY A 126 -15.40 4.21 -3.04
N THR A 127 -14.42 5.10 -2.88
CA THR A 127 -14.60 6.54 -3.02
C THR A 127 -14.56 6.88 -4.51
N LYS A 128 -15.58 7.59 -4.99
CA LYS A 128 -15.61 8.16 -6.35
C LYS A 128 -14.68 9.36 -6.46
#